data_AF-R9JI59-F1
#
_entry.id   AF-R9JI59-F1
#
_cell.length_a   1.000
_cell.length_b   1.000
_cell.length_c   1.000
_cell.angle_alpha   90.00
_cell.angle_beta   90.00
_cell.angle_gamma   90.00
#
_symmetry.space_group_name_H-M   'P 1'
#
loop_
_entity.id
_entity.type
_entity.pdbx_description
1 polymer ?
#
loop_
_entity_poly.entity_id
_entity_poly.type
_entity_poly.pdbx_seq_one_letter_code
_entity_poly.pdbx_strand_id
1 'polypeptide(L)' 'MLDYNSDHYCPAYGRIISSDLCYDSLCCLTGMFKISSTKELSEIKDIEKAKEVCRKCPYSDLNGGMDEWNGKMD' A
#
# COMPACT_ATOMS: atom_id res chain seq x y z
N MET A 1 2.38 9.25 -14.18
CA MET A 1 1.13 9.05 -13.42
C MET A 1 1.09 7.58 -13.03
N LEU A 2 1.12 7.27 -11.74
CA LEU A 2 0.95 5.89 -11.29
C LEU A 2 -0.54 5.58 -11.36
N ASP A 3 -0.89 4.47 -11.97
CA ASP A 3 -2.28 4.04 -12.00
C ASP A 3 -2.57 3.32 -10.68
N TYR A 4 -3.06 4.07 -9.70
CA TYR A 4 -3.44 3.58 -8.39
C TYR A 4 -4.71 2.73 -8.41
N ASN A 5 -5.33 2.51 -9.58
CA ASN A 5 -6.52 1.68 -9.75
C ASN A 5 -6.27 0.42 -10.56
N SER A 6 -5.13 0.30 -11.23
CA SER A 6 -4.76 -0.89 -12.01
C SER A 6 -3.95 -1.90 -11.21
N ASP A 7 -4.16 -3.18 -11.51
CA ASP A 7 -3.36 -4.27 -10.95
C ASP A 7 -1.89 -4.07 -11.29
N HIS A 8 -1.03 -4.13 -10.27
CA HIS A 8 0.39 -3.87 -10.42
C HIS A 8 1.22 -4.84 -9.61
N TYR A 9 2.46 -5.02 -10.02
CA TYR A 9 3.39 -5.88 -9.31
C TYR A 9 3.76 -5.26 -7.96
N CYS A 10 3.47 -5.97 -6.87
CA CYS A 10 3.88 -5.55 -5.54
C CYS A 10 5.12 -6.32 -5.08
N PRO A 11 6.26 -5.65 -4.87
CA PRO A 11 7.49 -6.28 -4.42
C PRO A 11 7.41 -6.83 -2.98
N ALA A 12 6.45 -6.39 -2.17
CA ALA A 12 6.21 -6.96 -0.85
C ALA A 12 5.57 -8.36 -0.92
N TYR A 13 4.65 -8.56 -1.87
CA TYR A 13 3.98 -9.83 -2.11
C TYR A 13 4.71 -10.73 -3.11
N GLY A 14 5.58 -10.15 -3.94
CA GLY A 14 6.27 -10.88 -5.00
C GLY A 14 5.35 -11.30 -6.16
N ARG A 15 4.11 -10.79 -6.21
CA ARG A 15 3.11 -11.08 -7.26
C ARG A 15 2.40 -9.79 -7.71
N ILE A 16 1.68 -9.89 -8.83
CA ILE A 16 0.72 -8.85 -9.23
C ILE A 16 -0.44 -8.89 -8.25
N ILE A 17 -0.79 -7.72 -7.71
CA ILE A 17 -1.90 -7.53 -6.79
C ILE A 17 -2.80 -6.42 -7.29
N SER A 18 -4.05 -6.46 -6.85
CA SER A 18 -4.99 -5.37 -7.07
C SER A 18 -4.67 -4.19 -6.16
N SER A 19 -5.07 -3.01 -6.61
CA SER A 19 -4.83 -1.74 -5.94
C SER A 19 -5.48 -1.67 -4.57
N ASP A 20 -6.67 -2.27 -4.43
CA ASP A 20 -7.39 -2.40 -3.17
C ASP A 20 -6.55 -3.17 -2.13
N LEU A 21 -5.95 -4.29 -2.56
CA LEU A 21 -5.05 -5.07 -1.71
C LEU A 21 -3.79 -4.27 -1.36
N CYS A 22 -3.21 -3.53 -2.32
CA CYS A 22 -2.04 -2.71 -2.05
C CYS A 22 -2.34 -1.66 -0.98
N TYR A 23 -3.50 -1.00 -1.04
CA TYR A 23 -3.92 0.00 -0.07
C TYR A 23 -4.18 -0.62 1.31
N ASP A 24 -4.95 -1.71 1.38
CA ASP A 24 -5.22 -2.43 2.63
C ASP A 24 -3.92 -2.92 3.30
N SER A 25 -3.00 -3.42 2.48
CA SER A 25 -1.68 -3.84 2.93
C SER A 25 -0.84 -2.68 3.43
N LEU A 26 -0.84 -1.56 2.71
CA LEU A 26 -0.14 -0.35 3.11
C LEU A 26 -0.66 0.17 4.46
N CYS A 27 -1.98 0.23 4.64
CA CYS A 27 -2.63 0.63 5.88
C CYS A 27 -2.19 -0.25 7.08
N CYS A 28 -2.14 -1.57 6.90
CA CYS A 28 -1.66 -2.51 7.91
C CYS A 28 -0.14 -2.40 8.16
N LEU A 29 0.66 -2.22 7.09
CA LEU A 29 2.12 -2.08 7.18
C LEU A 29 2.54 -0.76 7.83
N THR A 30 1.80 0.33 7.57
CA THR A 30 2.02 1.65 8.16
C THR A 30 1.57 1.69 9.63
N GLY A 31 0.88 0.66 10.11
CA GLY A 31 0.40 0.55 11.49
C GLY A 31 -0.91 1.29 11.75
N MET A 32 -1.63 1.72 10.71
CA MET A 32 -3.00 2.23 10.85
C MET A 32 -3.97 1.10 11.23
N PHE A 33 -3.73 -0.11 10.75
CA PHE A 33 -4.53 -1.31 11.05
C PHE A 33 -3.66 -2.46 11.56
N LYS A 34 -4.30 -3.44 12.21
CA LYS A 34 -3.62 -4.68 12.61
C LYS A 34 -3.36 -5.54 11.39
N ILE A 35 -2.18 -6.16 11.35
CA ILE A 35 -1.76 -7.06 10.27
C ILE A 35 -2.69 -8.27 10.14
N SER A 36 -3.36 -8.65 11.23
CA SER A 36 -4.40 -9.67 11.25
C SER A 36 -5.71 -9.27 10.55
N SER A 37 -5.91 -7.98 10.23
CA SER A 37 -7.08 -7.52 9.47
C SER A 37 -7.01 -7.97 8.01
N THR A 38 -5.80 -8.01 7.45
CA THR A 38 -5.54 -8.44 6.08
C THR A 38 -5.03 -9.88 6.08
N LYS A 39 -5.85 -10.81 5.61
CA LYS A 39 -5.44 -12.23 5.55
C LYS A 39 -4.25 -12.47 4.63
N GLU A 40 -4.13 -11.70 3.54
CA GLU A 40 -3.03 -11.83 2.59
C GLU A 40 -1.68 -11.39 3.19
N LEU A 41 -1.68 -10.40 4.09
CA LEU A 41 -0.48 -10.03 4.85
C LEU A 41 0.00 -11.16 5.76
N SER A 42 -0.88 -12.08 6.17
CA SER A 42 -0.47 -13.26 6.92
C SER A 42 0.33 -14.26 6.06
N GLU A 43 0.27 -14.16 4.72
CA GLU A 43 1.13 -14.93 3.81
C GLU A 43 2.55 -14.35 3.76
N ILE A 44 2.74 -13.07 4.10
CA ILE A 44 4.04 -12.41 4.14
C ILE A 44 4.76 -12.83 5.43
N LYS A 45 5.78 -13.68 5.29
CA LYS A 45 6.62 -14.11 6.43
C LYS A 45 7.37 -12.95 7.09
N ASP A 46 7.83 -11.99 6.29
CA ASP A 46 8.66 -10.87 6.74
C ASP A 46 7.93 -9.55 6.60
N ILE A 47 7.08 -9.26 7.58
CA ILE A 47 6.35 -7.99 7.65
C ILE A 47 7.30 -6.80 7.68
N GLU A 48 8.39 -6.86 8.45
CA GLU A 48 9.35 -5.74 8.53
C GLU A 48 9.98 -5.43 7.18
N LYS A 49 10.29 -6.47 6.40
CA LYS A 49 10.77 -6.31 5.03
C LYS A 49 9.70 -5.73 4.12
N ALA A 50 8.46 -6.20 4.23
CA ALA A 50 7.33 -5.62 3.49
C ALA A 50 7.12 -4.14 3.84
N LYS A 51 7.29 -3.74 5.11
CA LYS A 51 7.25 -2.33 5.52
C LYS A 51 8.36 -1.50 4.87
N GLU A 52 9.59 -2.01 4.86
CA GLU A 52 10.71 -1.30 4.23
C GLU A 52 10.52 -1.17 2.71
N VAL A 53 10.07 -2.24 2.06
CA VAL A 53 9.78 -2.28 0.63
C VAL A 53 8.62 -1.33 0.30
N CYS A 54 7.53 -1.39 1.06
CA CYS A 54 6.44 -0.44 0.92
C CYS A 54 6.96 0.97 1.10
N ARG A 55 7.70 1.32 2.16
CA ARG A 55 8.26 2.67 2.37
C ARG A 55 9.11 3.21 1.21
N LYS A 56 9.70 2.33 0.39
CA LYS A 56 10.47 2.68 -0.82
C LYS A 56 9.62 2.63 -2.10
N CYS A 57 8.40 2.10 -2.02
CA CYS A 57 7.47 1.95 -3.13
C CYS A 57 6.84 3.31 -3.43
N PRO A 58 6.79 3.73 -4.70
CA PRO A 58 6.17 5.01 -5.07
C PRO A 58 4.65 5.03 -4.81
N TYR A 59 4.01 3.86 -4.74
CA TYR A 59 2.60 3.73 -4.33
C TYR A 59 2.37 3.93 -2.82
N SER A 60 3.42 3.83 -1.99
CA SER A 60 3.31 4.02 -0.54
C SER A 60 3.40 5.48 -0.12
N ASP A 61 3.91 6.32 -1.02
CA ASP A 61 4.07 7.72 -0.79
C ASP A 61 2.70 8.37 -0.98
N LEU A 62 1.84 8.21 0.04
CA LEU A 62 0.53 8.87 0.11
C LEU A 62 0.66 10.40 0.19
N ASN A 63 1.88 10.94 0.25
CA ASN A 63 2.18 12.34 0.02
C ASN A 63 2.26 12.71 -1.47
N GLY A 64 2.62 11.77 -2.35
CA GLY A 64 2.71 11.93 -3.82
C GLY A 64 1.39 11.73 -4.56
N GLY A 65 0.26 11.94 -3.87
CA GLY A 65 -1.09 11.98 -4.45
C GLY A 65 -2.00 13.00 -3.76
N MET A 66 -1.42 13.96 -3.03
CA MET A 66 -2.16 15.12 -2.49
C MET A 66 -2.11 16.33 -3.44
N ASP A 67 -1.53 16.20 -4.63
CA ASP A 67 -1.65 17.20 -5.70
C ASP A 67 -3.07 17.28 -6.30
N GLU A 68 -3.97 16.33 -6.00
CA GLU A 68 -5.39 16.40 -6.38
C GLU A 68 -6.38 16.57 -5.20
N TRP A 69 -5.90 16.76 -3.96
CA TRP A 69 -6.78 17.22 -2.87
C TRP A 69 -6.62 18.73 -2.66
N ASN A 70 -7.19 19.49 -3.58
CA ASN A 70 -7.41 20.92 -3.40
C ASN A 70 -8.48 21.07 -2.31
N GLY A 71 -8.05 21.25 -1.06
CA GLY A 71 -8.89 21.41 0.14
C GLY A 71 -9.89 22.56 0.06
N LYS A 72 -10.87 22.46 -0.84
CA LYS A 72 -12.12 23.22 -0.82
C LYS A 72 -13.15 22.34 -0.14
N MET A 73 -13.19 22.50 1.18
CA MET A 73 -14.40 22.33 1.94
C MET A 73 -15.16 23.64 1.77
N ASP A 74 -16.24 23.61 0.97
CA ASP A 74 -17.21 24.72 0.86
C ASP A 74 -18.00 24.86 2.17
#